data_AF-A0A4S8ZDK8-F1
#
_entry.id   AF-A0A4S8ZDK8-F1
#
_cell.length_a   1.000
_cell.length_b   1.000
_cell.length_c   1.000
_cell.angle_alpha   90.00
_cell.angle_beta   90.00
_cell.angle_gamma   90.00
#
_symmetry.space_group_name_H-M   'P 1'
#
loop_
_entity.id
_entity.type
_entity.pdbx_description
1 polymer ?
#
loop_
_entity_poly.entity_id
_entity_poly.type
_entity_poly.pdbx_seq_one_letter_code
_entity_poly.pdbx_strand_id
1 'polypeptide(L)'
;MTSTNRANSSFSIQPATTAEDLLEITNLFTAYAKSLNIDLSFQDFFAELANLPGKYSSPNGILLLARNDNGRAIGCVGLRPLDDDDDDDIRSASSALRESTTNLHR
;
A
#
# COMPACT_ATOMS: atom_id res chain seq x y z
N MET A 1 -33.76 -25.61 7.45
CA MET A 1 -32.42 -25.00 7.33
C MET A 1 -32.40 -24.20 6.05
N THR A 2 -32.73 -22.91 6.12
CA THR A 2 -32.79 -22.02 4.95
C THR A 2 -31.37 -21.64 4.54
N SER A 3 -30.91 -22.23 3.44
CA SER A 3 -29.64 -21.89 2.80
C SER A 3 -29.77 -20.49 2.20
N THR A 4 -29.02 -19.53 2.71
CA THR A 4 -29.04 -18.13 2.23
C THR A 4 -28.49 -18.08 0.81
N ASN A 5 -29.39 -17.98 -0.17
CA ASN A 5 -29.05 -17.69 -1.56
C ASN A 5 -28.45 -16.27 -1.61
N ARG A 6 -27.13 -16.14 -1.49
CA ARG A 6 -26.44 -14.88 -1.81
C ARG A 6 -26.69 -14.66 -3.30
N ALA A 7 -27.52 -13.68 -3.64
CA ALA A 7 -27.57 -13.17 -5.00
C ALA A 7 -26.12 -12.95 -5.45
N ASN A 8 -25.69 -13.61 -6.52
CA ASN A 8 -24.37 -13.39 -7.12
C ASN A 8 -24.33 -11.95 -7.63
N SER A 9 -23.97 -11.01 -6.74
CA SER A 9 -23.67 -9.65 -7.15
C SER A 9 -22.39 -9.72 -7.96
N SER A 10 -22.52 -9.55 -9.28
CA SER A 10 -21.38 -9.49 -10.17
C SER A 10 -20.64 -8.16 -9.93
N PHE A 11 -19.33 -8.25 -9.91
CA PHE A 11 -18.43 -7.13 -9.80
C PHE A 11 -17.17 -7.42 -10.61
N SER A 12 -16.51 -6.35 -11.05
CA SER A 12 -15.21 -6.42 -11.71
C SER A 12 -14.18 -5.68 -10.89
N ILE A 13 -12.93 -6.14 -10.91
CA ILE A 13 -11.79 -5.48 -10.28
C ILE A 13 -10.80 -5.14 -11.40
N GLN A 14 -10.40 -3.88 -11.49
CA GLN A 14 -9.48 -3.40 -12.52
C GLN A 14 -8.42 -2.48 -11.93
N PRO A 15 -7.24 -2.35 -12.55
CA PRO A 15 -6.26 -1.33 -12.19
C PRO A 15 -6.86 0.08 -12.30
N ALA A 16 -6.65 0.90 -11.28
CA ALA A 16 -7.01 2.31 -11.31
C ALA A 16 -5.94 3.10 -12.06
N THR A 17 -6.24 3.49 -13.29
CA THR A 17 -5.27 4.15 -14.18
C THR A 17 -5.67 5.57 -14.57
N THR A 18 -6.91 5.98 -14.28
CA THR A 18 -7.43 7.30 -14.66
C THR A 18 -7.58 8.22 -13.44
N ALA A 19 -7.62 9.54 -13.67
CA ALA A 19 -7.88 10.51 -12.61
C ALA A 19 -9.26 10.32 -11.96
N GLU A 20 -10.26 9.85 -12.72
CA GLU A 20 -11.59 9.53 -12.21
C GLU A 20 -11.54 8.32 -11.25
N ASP A 21 -10.74 7.29 -11.55
CA ASP A 21 -10.55 6.17 -10.64
C ASP A 21 -9.91 6.61 -9.32
N LEU A 22 -8.93 7.52 -9.38
CA LEU A 22 -8.27 8.05 -8.17
C LEU A 22 -9.23 8.88 -7.31
N LEU A 23 -10.14 9.63 -7.95
CA LEU A 23 -11.19 10.36 -7.25
C LEU A 23 -12.16 9.40 -6.54
N GLU A 24 -12.57 8.32 -7.22
CA GLU A 24 -13.44 7.28 -6.63
C GLU A 24 -12.76 6.57 -5.45
N ILE A 25 -11.46 6.25 -5.56
CA ILE A 25 -10.66 5.69 -4.46
C ILE A 25 -10.63 6.64 -3.26
N THR A 26 -10.42 7.94 -3.51
CA THR A 26 -10.38 8.96 -2.46
C THR A 26 -11.73 9.05 -1.72
N ASN A 27 -12.84 8.99 -2.47
CA ASN A 27 -14.18 8.95 -1.89
C ASN A 27 -14.41 7.70 -1.04
N LEU A 28 -13.98 6.53 -1.51
CA LEU A 28 -14.12 5.27 -0.79
C LEU A 28 -13.30 5.26 0.51
N PHE A 29 -12.06 5.73 0.49
CA PHE A 29 -11.23 5.88 1.69
C PHE A 29 -11.85 6.84 2.70
N THR A 30 -12.34 7.99 2.23
CA THR A 30 -13.04 8.97 3.08
C THR A 30 -14.30 8.38 3.71
N ALA A 31 -15.11 7.64 2.93
CA ALA A 31 -16.32 7.00 3.43
C ALA A 31 -16.02 5.90 4.45
N TYR A 32 -14.98 5.10 4.21
CA TYR A 32 -14.56 4.04 5.12
C TYR A 32 -14.13 4.60 6.48
N ALA A 33 -13.24 5.60 6.50
CA ALA A 33 -12.77 6.14 7.76
C ALA A 33 -13.83 6.93 8.54
N LYS A 34 -14.76 7.60 7.85
CA LYS A 34 -15.99 8.13 8.49
C LYS A 34 -16.79 7.03 9.18
N SER A 35 -16.92 5.85 8.58
CA SER A 35 -17.67 4.73 9.15
C SER A 35 -17.01 4.11 10.37
N LEU A 36 -15.67 4.15 10.44
CA LEU A 36 -14.90 3.71 11.61
C LEU A 36 -14.92 4.71 12.76
N ASN A 37 -15.52 5.89 12.57
CA ASN A 37 -15.53 6.98 13.54
C ASN A 37 -14.12 7.40 13.99
N ILE A 38 -13.12 7.15 13.14
CA ILE A 38 -11.74 7.58 13.31
C ILE A 38 -11.67 9.03 12.85
N ASP A 39 -11.03 9.88 13.66
CA ASP A 39 -10.71 11.22 13.22
C ASP A 39 -9.64 11.15 12.14
N LEU A 40 -10.03 11.48 10.91
CA LEU A 40 -9.14 11.53 9.75
C LEU A 40 -8.16 12.72 9.78
N SER A 41 -8.16 13.51 10.85
CA SER A 41 -7.25 14.64 11.06
C SER A 41 -5.77 14.25 11.21
N PHE A 42 -5.40 12.98 11.01
CA PHE A 42 -4.02 12.60 10.68
C PHE A 42 -3.61 13.40 9.44
N GLN A 43 -2.83 14.45 9.65
CA GLN A 43 -2.41 15.39 8.61
C GLN A 43 -1.82 14.68 7.39
N ASP A 44 -1.15 13.56 7.63
CA ASP A 44 -0.54 12.74 6.60
C ASP A 44 -1.56 11.97 5.74
N PHE A 45 -2.76 11.64 6.23
CA PHE A 45 -3.74 10.86 5.48
C PHE A 45 -4.32 11.62 4.29
N PHE A 46 -4.72 12.88 4.50
CA PHE A 46 -5.20 13.74 3.42
C PHE A 46 -4.09 14.08 2.42
N ALA A 47 -2.86 14.27 2.91
CA ALA A 47 -1.69 14.47 2.06
C ALA A 47 -1.35 13.22 1.23
N GLU A 48 -1.41 12.02 1.81
CA GLU A 48 -1.22 10.76 1.09
C GLU A 48 -2.34 10.53 0.06
N LEU A 49 -3.59 10.85 0.39
CA LEU A 49 -4.73 10.80 -0.54
C LEU A 49 -4.56 11.76 -1.73
N ALA A 50 -4.12 12.99 -1.48
CA ALA A 50 -3.88 13.97 -2.53
C ALA A 50 -2.72 13.57 -3.48
N ASN A 51 -1.84 12.68 -3.02
CA ASN A 51 -0.65 12.24 -3.76
C ASN A 51 -0.83 10.85 -4.41
N LEU A 52 -2.05 10.31 -4.48
CA LEU A 52 -2.31 9.06 -5.21
C LEU A 52 -1.89 9.18 -6.69
N PRO A 53 -1.32 8.12 -7.29
CA PRO A 53 -1.15 6.77 -6.74
C PRO A 53 0.05 6.60 -5.79
N GLY A 54 0.98 7.55 -5.71
CA GLY A 54 2.06 7.57 -4.72
C GLY A 54 2.83 6.25 -4.59
N LYS A 55 2.92 5.72 -3.36
CA LYS A 55 3.57 4.44 -3.02
C LYS A 55 2.92 3.21 -3.69
N TYR A 56 1.72 3.38 -4.24
CA TYR A 56 0.97 2.34 -4.95
C TYR A 56 1.12 2.45 -6.47
N SER A 57 2.05 3.28 -6.95
CA SER A 57 2.32 3.43 -8.39
C SER A 57 3.12 2.26 -8.95
N SER A 58 2.85 1.95 -10.22
CA SER A 58 3.65 1.02 -11.03
C SER A 58 5.11 1.49 -11.11
N PRO A 59 6.11 0.57 -11.18
CA PRO A 59 5.99 -0.88 -11.39
C PRO A 59 5.83 -1.71 -10.11
N ASN A 60 6.08 -1.13 -8.94
CA ASN A 60 6.23 -1.91 -7.70
C ASN A 60 4.96 -1.91 -6.83
N GLY A 61 4.00 -1.02 -7.13
CA GLY A 61 2.70 -0.97 -6.48
C GLY A 61 1.55 -1.02 -7.49
N ILE A 62 0.34 -1.21 -6.95
CA ILE A 62 -0.88 -1.14 -7.75
C ILE A 62 -2.06 -0.64 -6.90
N LEU A 63 -2.88 0.23 -7.50
CA LEU A 63 -4.23 0.53 -7.03
C LEU A 63 -5.23 -0.26 -7.86
N LEU A 64 -6.18 -0.91 -7.19
CA LEU A 64 -7.27 -1.67 -7.79
C LEU A 64 -8.60 -1.05 -7.37
N LEU A 65 -9.53 -0.96 -8.31
CA LEU A 65 -10.88 -0.45 -8.08
C LEU A 65 -11.90 -1.54 -8.45
N ALA A 66 -12.80 -1.83 -7.51
CA ALA A 66 -13.92 -2.74 -7.71
C ALA A 66 -15.16 -1.94 -8.12
N ARG A 67 -15.82 -2.35 -9.21
CA ARG A 67 -17.07 -1.76 -9.70
C ARG A 67 -18.17 -2.82 -9.80
N ASN A 68 -19.39 -2.45 -9.44
CA ASN A 68 -20.56 -3.30 -9.69
C ASN A 68 -20.99 -3.22 -11.17
N ASP A 69 -22.01 -4.00 -11.55
CA ASP A 69 -22.53 -4.05 -12.92
C ASP A 69 -23.04 -2.70 -13.46
N ASN A 70 -23.37 -1.74 -12.57
CA ASN A 70 -23.80 -0.39 -12.95
C ASN A 70 -22.60 0.57 -13.14
N GLY A 71 -21.36 0.08 -13.03
CA GLY A 71 -20.14 0.88 -13.15
C GLY A 71 -19.79 1.68 -11.88
N ARG A 72 -20.59 1.57 -10.81
CA ARG A 72 -20.34 2.30 -9.55
C ARG A 72 -19.17 1.66 -8.80
N ALA A 73 -18.24 2.49 -8.33
CA ALA A 73 -17.18 2.06 -7.43
C ALA A 73 -17.76 1.57 -6.08
N ILE A 74 -17.36 0.36 -5.67
CA ILE A 74 -17.87 -0.30 -4.45
C ILE A 74 -16.75 -0.70 -3.47
N GLY A 75 -15.49 -0.60 -3.87
CA GLY A 75 -14.35 -0.90 -3.03
C GLY A 75 -13.04 -0.68 -3.77
N CYS A 76 -11.93 -0.55 -3.03
CA CYS A 76 -10.60 -0.38 -3.60
C CYS A 76 -9.55 -1.09 -2.75
N VAL A 77 -8.41 -1.39 -3.38
CA VAL A 77 -7.24 -2.01 -2.72
C VAL A 77 -5.98 -1.30 -3.21
N GLY A 78 -5.08 -0.98 -2.29
CA GLY A 78 -3.73 -0.51 -2.62
C GLY A 78 -2.69 -1.53 -2.16
N LEU A 79 -1.81 -1.93 -3.07
CA LEU A 79 -0.66 -2.78 -2.79
C LEU A 79 0.62 -1.97 -3.01
N ARG A 80 1.54 -2.06 -2.05
CA ARG A 80 2.89 -1.48 -2.12
C ARG A 80 3.90 -2.53 -1.66
N PRO A 81 5.18 -2.43 -2.08
CA PRO A 81 6.24 -3.27 -1.55
C PRO A 81 6.35 -3.16 -0.04
N LEU A 82 6.85 -4.21 0.60
CA LEU A 82 7.36 -4.12 1.96
C LEU A 82 8.73 -3.45 1.90
N ASP A 83 9.08 -2.66 2.91
CA ASP A 83 10.44 -2.13 3.04
C ASP A 83 11.36 -3.30 3.43
N ASP A 84 12.54 -3.41 2.80
CA ASP A 84 13.48 -4.55 3.03
C ASP A 84 14.25 -4.44 4.36
N ASP A 85 13.98 -3.44 5.20
CA ASP A 85 14.76 -3.16 6.40
C ASP A 85 14.16 -3.80 7.66
N ASP A 86 14.44 -5.10 7.82
CA ASP A 86 14.53 -5.79 9.11
C ASP A 86 15.68 -6.81 9.03
N ASP A 87 16.95 -6.34 8.98
CA ASP A 87 18.17 -7.03 9.50
C ASP A 87 19.47 -6.36 9.01
N ASP A 88 20.16 -5.55 9.84
CA ASP A 88 21.64 -5.59 9.94
C ASP A 88 22.19 -4.82 11.17
N ASP A 89 21.81 -5.23 12.38
CA ASP A 89 22.53 -4.84 13.62
C ASP A 89 23.79 -5.71 13.87
N ILE A 90 24.27 -6.47 12.87
CA ILE A 90 25.49 -7.31 12.98
C ILE A 90 26.47 -7.05 11.83
N ARG A 91 26.97 -5.81 11.69
CA ARG A 91 28.20 -5.54 10.91
C ARG A 91 29.26 -4.67 11.58
N SER A 92 29.18 -4.42 12.89
CA SER A 92 30.19 -3.64 13.62
C SER A 92 31.46 -4.39 14.07
N ALA A 93 31.69 -5.66 13.68
CA ALA A 93 32.82 -6.45 14.23
C ALA A 93 33.86 -7.01 13.24
N SER A 94 33.77 -6.80 11.92
CA SER A 94 34.72 -7.41 10.98
C SER A 94 35.80 -6.48 10.39
N SER A 95 35.79 -5.18 10.71
CA SER A 95 36.83 -4.24 10.23
C SER A 95 38.05 -4.13 11.15
N ALA A 96 37.96 -4.54 12.42
CA ALA A 96 39.00 -4.28 13.42
C ALA A 96 40.17 -5.28 13.45
N LEU A 97 40.18 -6.36 12.66
CA LEU A 97 41.24 -7.38 12.71
C LEU A 97 42.23 -7.34 11.53
N ARG A 98 42.22 -6.29 10.71
CA ARG A 98 43.05 -6.21 9.49
C ARG A 98 44.28 -5.30 9.56
N GLU A 99 44.62 -4.75 10.73
CA GLU A 99 45.81 -3.89 10.89
C GLU A 99 47.00 -4.52 11.65
N SER A 100 46.88 -5.76 12.17
CA SER A 100 47.95 -6.34 13.02
C SER A 100 48.94 -7.29 12.32
N THR A 101 49.18 -7.18 11.01
CA THR A 101 50.20 -8.03 10.34
C THR A 101 51.27 -7.30 9.53
N THR A 102 51.44 -6.00 9.72
CA THR A 102 52.68 -5.32 9.26
C THR A 102 53.79 -5.52 10.30
N ASN A 103 54.20 -6.77 10.46
CA ASN A 103 55.45 -7.10 11.13
C ASN A 103 56.06 -8.34 10.47
N LEU A 104 56.52 -8.15 9.23
CA LEU A 104 57.64 -8.90 8.70
C LEU A 104 58.16 -8.16 7.46
N HIS A 105 59.28 -7.44 7.62
CA HIS A 105 60.46 -7.52 6.76
C HIS A 105 61.47 -6.42 7.16
N ARG A 106 62.55 -6.90 7.78
CA ARG A 106 63.89 -6.32 7.92
C ARG A 106 64.25 -5.65 9.25
#